data_AF-A0A8S0XY56-F1
#
_entry.id   AF-A0A8S0XY56-F1
#
_cell.length_a   1.000
_cell.length_b   1.000
_cell.length_c   1.000
_cell.angle_alpha   90.00
_cell.angle_beta   90.00
_cell.angle_gamma   90.00
#
_symmetry.space_group_name_H-M   'P 1'
#
loop_
_entity.id
_entity.type
_entity.pdbx_description
1 polymer ?
#
loop_
_entity_poly.entity_id
_entity_poly.type
_entity_poly.pdbx_seq_one_letter_code
_entity_poly.pdbx_strand_id
1 'polypeptide(L)'
;MLDVEDLFEKLRGYLRMESELPVADFAAYYQELIEYLNRSFDNMDKEERLKARYICSIVQANADARAKTSKATAKTFRKISRKCAFWADAIDFRLQKEGVGRAQIDEAMEQLNQSM
;
A
#
# COMPACT_ATOMS: atom_id res chain seq x y z
N MET A 1 -1.96 6.61 -17.04
CA MET A 1 -2.62 6.17 -15.79
C MET A 1 -1.67 5.17 -15.17
N LEU A 2 -1.29 5.34 -13.91
CA LEU A 2 -0.20 4.55 -13.32
C LEU A 2 -0.61 3.09 -13.11
N ASP A 3 0.33 2.18 -13.33
CA ASP A 3 0.23 0.78 -12.93
C ASP A 3 0.86 0.55 -11.54
N VAL A 4 0.94 -0.72 -11.10
CA VAL A 4 1.53 -1.04 -9.79
C VAL A 4 3.03 -0.83 -9.76
N GLU A 5 3.73 -0.96 -10.88
CA GLU A 5 5.17 -0.80 -10.95
C GLU A 5 5.53 0.68 -10.79
N ASP A 6 4.82 1.55 -11.50
CA ASP A 6 4.93 3.00 -11.33
C ASP A 6 4.71 3.42 -9.87
N LEU A 7 3.69 2.86 -9.22
CA LEU A 7 3.39 3.12 -7.81
C LEU A 7 4.48 2.58 -6.88
N PHE A 8 5.06 1.43 -7.21
CA PHE A 8 6.11 0.77 -6.43
C PHE A 8 7.42 1.56 -6.51
N GLU A 9 7.82 2.03 -7.70
CA GLU A 9 9.00 2.87 -7.89
C GLU A 9 8.85 4.24 -7.20
N LYS A 10 7.67 4.87 -7.28
CA LYS A 10 7.37 6.07 -6.50
C LYS A 10 7.52 5.81 -4.99
N LEU A 11 6.97 4.70 -4.49
CA LEU A 11 7.09 4.32 -3.09
C LEU A 11 8.55 4.17 -2.67
N ARG A 12 9.34 3.45 -3.46
CA ARG A 12 10.78 3.27 -3.23
C ARG A 12 11.50 4.62 -3.17
N GLY A 13 11.17 5.53 -4.08
CA GLY A 13 11.67 6.92 -4.05
C GLY A 13 11.35 7.63 -2.74
N TYR A 14 10.11 7.54 -2.27
CA TYR A 14 9.68 8.15 -1.00
C TYR A 14 10.34 7.54 0.22
N LEU A 15 10.54 6.21 0.24
CA LEU A 15 11.19 5.53 1.37
C LEU A 15 12.68 5.89 1.53
N ARG A 16 13.32 6.41 0.47
CA ARG A 16 14.71 6.88 0.50
C ARG A 16 14.84 8.35 0.88
N MET A 17 13.73 9.06 1.07
CA MET A 17 13.76 10.46 1.50
C MET A 17 14.13 10.57 2.97
N GLU A 18 14.95 11.57 3.31
CA GLU A 18 15.31 11.88 4.70
C GLU A 18 14.20 12.65 5.44
N SER A 19 13.21 13.17 4.71
CA SER A 19 12.12 13.99 5.24
C SER A 19 10.76 13.33 5.06
N GLU A 20 9.85 13.58 6.01
CA GLU A 20 8.46 13.12 5.90
C GLU A 20 7.77 13.80 4.70
N LEU A 21 7.11 12.98 3.88
CA LEU A 21 6.35 13.45 2.74
C LEU A 21 5.25 14.45 3.18
N PRO A 22 5.10 15.61 2.52
CA PRO A 22 4.02 16.54 2.82
C PRO A 22 2.64 15.87 2.79
N VAL A 23 1.69 16.40 3.58
CA VAL A 23 0.35 15.81 3.70
C VAL A 23 -0.36 15.72 2.34
N ALA A 24 -0.19 16.74 1.50
CA ALA A 24 -0.78 16.78 0.16
C ALA A 24 -0.22 15.69 -0.75
N ASP A 25 1.10 15.53 -0.77
CA ASP A 25 1.78 14.53 -1.62
C ASP A 25 1.47 13.11 -1.17
N PHE A 26 1.41 12.86 0.14
CA PHE A 26 0.97 11.58 0.67
C PHE A 26 -0.49 11.26 0.31
N ALA A 27 -1.37 12.25 0.38
CA ALA A 27 -2.77 12.10 0.00
C ALA A 27 -2.92 11.84 -1.51
N ALA A 28 -2.12 12.51 -2.34
CA ALA A 28 -2.11 12.31 -3.79
C ALA A 28 -1.63 10.90 -4.16
N TYR A 29 -0.52 10.42 -3.58
CA TYR A 29 -0.06 9.04 -3.79
C TYR A 29 -1.11 8.00 -3.37
N TYR A 30 -1.77 8.22 -2.22
CA TYR A 30 -2.87 7.37 -1.79
C TYR A 30 -4.04 7.39 -2.80
N GLN A 31 -4.39 8.54 -3.39
CA GLN A 31 -5.45 8.61 -4.40
C GLN A 31 -5.08 7.79 -5.65
N GLU A 32 -3.85 7.94 -6.15
CA GLU A 32 -3.35 7.15 -7.28
C GLU A 32 -3.42 5.63 -7.00
N LEU A 33 -3.03 5.21 -5.80
CA LEU A 33 -3.15 3.81 -5.35
C LEU A 33 -4.60 3.32 -5.36
N ILE A 34 -5.54 4.11 -4.81
CA ILE A 34 -6.95 3.71 -4.76
C ILE A 34 -7.56 3.65 -6.16
N GLU A 35 -7.19 4.56 -7.06
CA GLU A 35 -7.61 4.53 -8.46
C GLU A 35 -7.09 3.29 -9.19
N TYR A 36 -5.83 2.92 -8.96
CA TYR A 36 -5.26 1.68 -9.47
C TYR A 36 -6.03 0.45 -8.94
N LEU A 37 -6.22 0.36 -7.63
CA LEU A 37 -6.90 -0.79 -7.01
C LEU A 37 -8.36 -0.93 -7.49
N ASN A 38 -9.12 0.16 -7.56
CA ASN A 38 -10.50 0.10 -8.05
C ASN A 38 -10.61 -0.40 -9.51
N ARG A 39 -9.61 -0.10 -10.33
CA ARG A 39 -9.61 -0.43 -11.76
C ARG A 39 -9.07 -1.83 -12.05
N SER A 40 -8.00 -2.20 -11.36
CA SER A 40 -7.17 -3.36 -11.73
C SER A 40 -7.40 -4.58 -10.86
N PHE A 41 -8.07 -4.46 -9.69
CA PHE A 41 -8.11 -5.51 -8.67
C PHE A 41 -8.53 -6.89 -9.17
N ASP A 42 -9.54 -6.97 -10.04
CA ASP A 42 -10.04 -8.25 -10.53
C ASP A 42 -9.14 -8.90 -11.60
N ASN A 43 -8.23 -8.13 -12.21
CA ASN A 43 -7.39 -8.57 -13.32
C ASN A 43 -5.90 -8.63 -12.98
N MET A 44 -5.51 -8.30 -11.74
CA MET A 44 -4.12 -8.39 -11.31
C MET A 44 -3.64 -9.85 -11.39
N ASP A 45 -2.40 -10.05 -11.78
CA ASP A 45 -1.71 -11.33 -11.59
C ASP A 45 -1.20 -11.50 -10.14
N LYS A 46 -0.47 -12.59 -9.87
CA LYS A 46 0.05 -12.86 -8.52
C LYS A 46 1.10 -11.82 -8.10
N GLU A 47 2.01 -11.43 -8.98
CA GLU A 47 3.08 -10.49 -8.65
C GLU A 47 2.51 -9.10 -8.40
N GLU A 48 1.61 -8.65 -9.27
CA GLU A 48 0.91 -7.37 -9.13
C GLU A 48 0.12 -7.30 -7.82
N ARG A 49 -0.55 -8.39 -7.42
CA ARG A 49 -1.23 -8.47 -6.13
C ARG A 49 -0.26 -8.35 -4.97
N LEU A 50 0.87 -9.05 -5.00
CA LEU A 50 1.86 -8.98 -3.93
C LEU A 50 2.44 -7.57 -3.79
N LYS A 51 2.79 -6.90 -4.90
CA LYS A 51 3.25 -5.50 -4.87
C LYS A 51 2.16 -4.56 -4.36
N ALA A 52 0.93 -4.67 -4.86
CA ALA A 52 -0.19 -3.85 -4.42
C ALA A 52 -0.51 -4.03 -2.92
N ARG A 53 -0.43 -5.28 -2.43
CA ARG A 53 -0.54 -5.59 -1.00
C ARG A 53 0.57 -4.89 -0.23
N TYR A 54 1.82 -5.05 -0.65
CA TYR A 54 2.97 -4.45 0.02
C TYR A 54 2.82 -2.93 0.13
N ILE A 55 2.49 -2.26 -0.99
CA ILE A 55 2.20 -0.82 -1.00
C ILE A 55 1.10 -0.46 0.02
N CYS A 56 -0.01 -1.21 0.07
CA CYS A 56 -1.07 -0.98 1.04
C CYS A 56 -0.56 -1.06 2.49
N SER A 57 0.30 -2.02 2.81
CA SER A 57 0.86 -2.17 4.17
C SER A 57 1.75 -0.99 4.57
N ILE A 58 2.60 -0.50 3.66
CA ILE A 58 3.46 0.66 3.92
C ILE A 58 2.63 1.94 4.11
N VAL A 59 1.69 2.20 3.21
CA VAL A 59 0.80 3.38 3.32
C VAL A 59 -0.06 3.30 4.58
N GLN A 60 -0.56 2.11 4.93
CA GLN A 60 -1.33 1.88 6.16
C GLN A 60 -0.50 2.21 7.41
N ALA A 61 0.71 1.65 7.51
CA ALA A 61 1.59 1.82 8.68
C ALA A 61 2.03 3.28 8.83
N ASN A 62 2.41 3.93 7.72
CA ASN A 62 2.79 5.33 7.73
C ASN A 62 1.61 6.24 8.12
N ALA A 63 0.42 6.01 7.55
CA ALA A 63 -0.77 6.76 7.93
C ALA A 63 -1.14 6.55 9.41
N ASP A 64 -1.02 5.32 9.95
CA ASP A 64 -1.29 5.09 11.38
C ASP A 64 -0.30 5.84 12.28
N ALA A 65 0.98 5.89 11.91
CA ALA A 65 1.99 6.67 12.62
C ALA A 65 1.65 8.17 12.59
N ARG A 66 1.37 8.73 11.40
CA ARG A 66 1.02 10.15 11.23
C ARG A 66 -0.30 10.54 11.90
N ALA A 67 -1.24 9.61 12.03
CA ALA A 67 -2.48 9.85 12.75
C ALA A 67 -2.29 10.13 14.25
N LYS A 68 -1.13 9.76 14.81
CA LYS A 68 -0.76 9.97 16.22
C LYS A 68 -0.05 11.31 16.45
N THR A 69 0.49 11.95 15.42
CA THR A 69 1.35 13.14 15.56
C THR A 69 0.57 14.45 15.57
N SER A 70 -0.57 14.54 14.86
CA SER A 70 -1.37 15.78 14.78
C SER A 70 -2.87 15.52 14.81
N LYS A 71 -3.58 16.19 15.74
CA LYS A 71 -5.05 16.12 15.83
C LYS A 71 -5.75 16.67 14.59
N ALA A 72 -5.16 17.66 13.91
CA ALA A 72 -5.76 18.30 12.74
C ALA A 72 -5.86 17.34 11.54
N THR A 73 -4.84 16.50 11.34
CA THR A 73 -4.75 15.56 10.21
C THR A 73 -5.11 14.12 10.60
N ALA A 74 -5.24 13.82 11.89
CA ALA A 74 -5.55 12.48 12.41
C ALA A 74 -6.75 11.82 11.74
N LYS A 75 -7.85 12.56 11.51
CA LYS A 75 -9.05 12.01 10.86
C LYS A 75 -8.76 11.54 9.44
N THR A 76 -7.97 12.30 8.69
CA THR A 76 -7.57 11.97 7.32
C THR A 76 -6.70 10.72 7.31
N PHE A 77 -5.64 10.69 8.11
CA PHE A 77 -4.74 9.55 8.15
C PHE A 77 -5.40 8.26 8.66
N ARG A 78 -6.29 8.33 9.65
CA ARG A 78 -7.06 7.16 10.08
C ARG A 78 -7.96 6.61 8.97
N LYS A 79 -8.52 7.47 8.11
CA LYS A 79 -9.29 7.02 6.94
C LYS A 79 -8.42 6.31 5.93
N ILE A 80 -7.25 6.87 5.62
CA ILE A 80 -6.27 6.28 4.70
C ILE A 80 -5.83 4.90 5.23
N SER A 81 -5.38 4.84 6.48
CA SER A 81 -4.94 3.61 7.13
C SER A 81 -6.01 2.49 7.05
N ARG A 82 -7.26 2.80 7.43
CA ARG A 82 -8.36 1.82 7.32
C ARG A 82 -8.64 1.37 5.89
N LYS A 83 -8.56 2.28 4.91
CA LYS A 83 -8.82 1.92 3.50
C LYS A 83 -7.71 1.04 2.93
N CYS A 84 -6.45 1.31 3.27
CA CYS A 84 -5.34 0.45 2.90
C CYS A 84 -5.40 -0.91 3.59
N ALA A 85 -5.81 -0.97 4.87
CA ALA A 85 -6.05 -2.24 5.57
C ALA A 85 -7.13 -3.08 4.87
N PHE A 86 -8.27 -2.45 4.52
CA PHE A 86 -9.33 -3.11 3.75
C PHE A 86 -8.82 -3.72 2.43
N TRP A 87 -8.00 -2.98 1.69
CA TRP A 87 -7.44 -3.47 0.44
C TRP A 87 -6.39 -4.56 0.64
N ALA A 88 -5.54 -4.44 1.66
CA ALA A 88 -4.61 -5.50 2.04
C ALA A 88 -5.35 -6.81 2.34
N ASP A 89 -6.44 -6.75 3.12
CA ASP A 89 -7.28 -7.92 3.43
C ASP A 89 -7.97 -8.51 2.19
N ALA A 90 -8.49 -7.64 1.30
CA ALA A 90 -9.13 -8.07 0.06
C ALA A 90 -8.14 -8.77 -0.89
N ILE A 91 -6.90 -8.27 -0.97
CA ILE A 91 -5.84 -8.87 -1.76
C ILE A 91 -5.37 -10.20 -1.14
N ASP A 92 -5.16 -10.23 0.18
CA ASP A 92 -4.82 -11.47 0.90
C ASP A 92 -5.87 -12.55 0.65
N PHE A 93 -7.16 -12.20 0.69
CA PHE A 93 -8.26 -13.12 0.39
C PHE A 93 -8.23 -13.65 -1.05
N ARG A 94 -7.94 -12.80 -2.05
CA ARG A 94 -7.78 -13.22 -3.45
C ARG A 94 -6.60 -14.16 -3.62
N LEU A 95 -5.44 -13.82 -3.07
CA LEU A 95 -4.23 -14.65 -3.12
C LEU A 95 -4.48 -16.02 -2.49
N GLN A 96 -5.17 -16.08 -1.35
CA GLN A 96 -5.54 -17.34 -0.69
C GLN A 96 -6.51 -18.18 -1.52
N LYS A 97 -7.49 -17.55 -2.18
CA LYS A 97 -8.39 -18.26 -3.11
C LYS A 97 -7.66 -18.87 -4.30
N GLU A 98 -6.54 -18.30 -4.69
CA GLU A 98 -5.67 -18.79 -5.76
C GLU A 98 -4.61 -19.79 -5.26
N GLY A 99 -4.68 -20.19 -3.98
CA GLY A 99 -3.80 -21.20 -3.40
C GLY A 99 -2.48 -20.67 -2.85
N VAL A 100 -2.30 -19.35 -2.77
CA VAL A 100 -1.14 -18.75 -2.10
C VAL A 100 -1.36 -18.78 -0.59
N GLY A 101 -0.59 -19.62 0.11
CA GLY A 101 -0.70 -19.77 1.55
C GLY A 101 -0.24 -18.52 2.31
N ARG A 102 -0.75 -18.33 3.53
CA ARG A 102 -0.42 -17.15 4.35
C ARG A 102 1.10 -16.97 4.55
N ALA A 103 1.81 -18.05 4.84
CA ALA A 103 3.27 -18.03 4.99
C ALA A 103 4.00 -17.54 3.72
N GLN A 104 3.51 -17.89 2.53
CA GLN A 104 4.08 -17.43 1.27
C GLN A 104 3.81 -15.94 1.01
N ILE A 105 2.64 -15.44 1.43
CA ILE A 105 2.33 -14.01 1.38
C ILE A 105 3.27 -13.25 2.32
N ASP A 106 3.44 -13.74 3.55
CA ASP A 106 4.31 -13.11 4.54
C ASP A 106 5.78 -13.12 4.09
N GLU A 107 6.27 -14.24 3.52
CA GLU A 107 7.59 -14.33 2.92
C GLU A 107 7.77 -13.35 1.75
N ALA A 108 6.78 -13.22 0.87
CA ALA A 108 6.83 -12.27 -0.22
C ALA A 108 6.89 -10.81 0.27
N MET A 109 6.21 -10.47 1.38
CA MET A 109 6.31 -9.13 1.95
C MET A 109 7.71 -8.84 2.50
N GLU A 110 8.32 -9.83 3.14
CA GLU A 110 9.69 -9.71 3.66
C GLU A 110 10.69 -9.53 2.51
N GLN A 111 10.56 -10.32 1.43
CA GLN A 111 11.40 -10.19 0.24
C GLN A 111 11.24 -8.80 -0.42
N LEU A 112 10.00 -8.32 -0.56
CA LEU A 112 9.75 -6.98 -1.09
C LEU A 112 10.36 -5.92 -0.18
N ASN A 113 10.23 -6.06 1.15
CA ASN A 113 10.79 -5.14 2.12
C ASN A 113 12.32 -5.04 2.05
N GLN A 114 13.00 -6.18 1.87
CA GLN A 114 14.46 -6.23 1.70
C GLN A 114 14.94 -5.63 0.38
N SER A 115 14.04 -5.48 -0.60
CA SER A 115 14.35 -4.95 -1.94
C SER A 115 14.13 -3.43 -2.09
N MET A 116 13.68 -2.75 -1.04
CA MET A 116 13.42 -1.31 -1.04
C MET A 116 14.69 -0.49 -0.75
#